data_AF-A0A965VZN3-F1
#
_entry.id   AF-A0A965VZN3-F1
#
_cell.length_a   1.000
_cell.length_b   1.000
_cell.length_c   1.000
_cell.angle_alpha   90.00
_cell.angle_beta   90.00
_cell.angle_gamma   90.00
#
_symmetry.space_group_name_H-M   'P 1'
#
loop_
_entity.id
_entity.type
_entity.pdbx_description
1 polymer ?
#
loop_
_entity_poly.entity_id
_entity_poly.type
_entity_poly.pdbx_seq_one_letter_code
_entity_poly.pdbx_strand_id
1 'polypeptide(L)'
;MRLLTKLFFLFTVFFAVSSCIEHEVIPPPVNKLDLNATFVGYVNGTQIEFTQNVEGYKGESSKRDSILNSPDLSKMLYISEMRSPYNQRAVKLTLGALGWDASANTEPTLTMFNDFNLSNSAVALPFKNWSTFTNPVSDVGVQFEYTDQSGNIWISRQSDLGQTATFTLIKQASDNTGDYSLFEANFSCKVWRYNVQTQLDESLNVSNAKLRAWFKN
;
A
#
# COMPACT_ATOMS: atom_id res chain seq x y z
N MET A 1 59.32 -24.49 39.22
CA MET A 1 59.49 -23.30 38.35
C MET A 1 60.12 -23.68 36.99
N ARG A 2 59.58 -24.68 36.26
CA ARG A 2 60.02 -25.05 34.89
C ARG A 2 58.87 -25.46 33.96
N LEU A 3 57.63 -25.43 34.44
CA LEU A 3 56.43 -25.80 33.67
C LEU A 3 55.65 -24.57 33.15
N LEU A 4 55.72 -23.43 33.86
CA LEU A 4 55.01 -22.20 33.45
C LEU A 4 55.63 -21.50 32.23
N THR A 5 56.94 -21.63 32.01
CA THR A 5 57.63 -20.90 30.94
C THR A 5 57.39 -21.50 29.54
N LYS A 6 57.01 -22.79 29.46
CA LYS A 6 56.71 -23.45 28.17
C LYS A 6 55.25 -23.26 27.73
N LEU A 7 54.35 -22.93 28.64
CA LEU A 7 52.94 -22.69 28.32
C LEU A 7 52.72 -21.29 27.71
N PHE A 8 53.60 -20.34 28.02
CA PHE A 8 53.50 -18.97 27.51
C PHE A 8 53.93 -18.84 26.03
N PHE A 9 54.70 -19.81 25.51
CA PHE A 9 55.17 -19.79 24.11
C PHE A 9 54.21 -20.48 23.14
N LEU A 10 53.24 -21.25 23.64
CA LEU A 10 52.23 -21.91 22.80
C LEU A 10 50.97 -21.05 22.58
N PHE A 11 50.77 -20.01 23.39
CA PHE A 11 49.56 -19.18 23.34
C PHE A 11 49.68 -17.99 22.37
N THR A 12 50.89 -17.60 21.99
CA THR A 12 51.16 -16.42 21.14
C THR A 12 51.11 -16.70 19.63
N VAL A 13 51.11 -17.97 19.20
CA VAL A 13 51.07 -18.34 17.77
C VAL A 13 49.64 -18.58 17.26
N PHE A 14 48.64 -18.69 18.15
CA PHE A 14 47.25 -18.96 17.76
C PHE A 14 46.44 -17.71 17.39
N PHE A 15 46.99 -16.50 17.57
CA PHE A 15 46.28 -15.24 17.34
C PHE A 15 46.52 -14.59 15.96
N ALA A 16 47.25 -15.25 15.05
CA ALA A 16 47.79 -14.58 13.86
C ALA A 16 47.08 -14.86 12.52
N VAL A 17 45.99 -15.63 12.44
CA VAL A 17 45.36 -15.94 11.13
C VAL A 17 43.83 -16.10 11.19
N SER A 18 43.09 -14.99 11.25
CA SER A 18 41.68 -14.98 10.83
C SER A 18 41.17 -13.59 10.44
N SER A 19 41.97 -12.80 9.72
CA SER A 19 41.40 -11.70 8.93
C SER A 19 41.10 -12.24 7.52
N CYS A 20 40.05 -13.06 7.40
CA CYS A 20 39.33 -13.16 6.14
C CYS A 20 38.72 -11.79 5.90
N ILE A 21 39.43 -10.93 5.17
CA ILE A 21 38.81 -9.78 4.55
C ILE A 21 37.95 -10.40 3.46
N GLU A 22 36.67 -10.62 3.78
CA GLU A 22 35.68 -10.94 2.77
C GLU A 22 35.81 -9.86 1.70
N HIS A 23 36.12 -10.27 0.48
CA HIS A 23 36.10 -9.35 -0.64
C HIS A 23 34.68 -8.82 -0.69
N GLU A 24 34.48 -7.54 -0.38
CA GLU A 24 33.18 -6.89 -0.47
C GLU A 24 32.80 -6.91 -1.95
N VAL A 25 32.11 -7.98 -2.37
CA VAL A 25 31.51 -8.06 -3.69
C VAL A 25 30.37 -7.08 -3.64
N ILE A 26 30.62 -5.87 -4.14
CA ILE A 26 29.56 -4.88 -4.35
C ILE A 26 28.56 -5.57 -5.30
N PRO A 27 27.35 -5.93 -4.83
CA PRO A 27 26.39 -6.57 -5.69
C PRO A 27 26.11 -5.62 -6.86
N PRO A 28 25.93 -6.15 -8.07
CA PRO A 28 25.62 -5.32 -9.22
C PRO A 28 24.41 -4.42 -8.88
N PRO A 29 24.37 -3.18 -9.37
CA PRO A 29 23.28 -2.26 -9.08
C PRO A 29 21.95 -2.94 -9.36
N VAL A 30 21.16 -3.16 -8.31
CA VAL A 30 19.80 -3.63 -8.47
C VAL A 30 19.02 -2.43 -8.99
N ASN A 31 18.45 -2.55 -10.19
CA ASN A 31 17.51 -1.58 -10.69
C ASN A 31 16.28 -1.63 -9.77
N LYS A 32 16.23 -0.75 -8.78
CA LYS A 32 15.09 -0.58 -7.88
C LYS A 32 14.32 0.63 -8.37
N LEU A 33 13.03 0.44 -8.61
CA LEU A 33 12.16 1.55 -8.94
C LEU A 33 12.08 2.49 -7.75
N ASP A 34 12.19 3.80 -8.00
CA ASP A 34 11.99 4.80 -6.95
C ASP A 34 10.49 4.96 -6.67
N LEU A 35 10.07 4.40 -5.53
CA LEU A 35 8.70 4.42 -5.07
C LEU A 35 8.58 5.45 -3.95
N ASN A 36 7.83 6.51 -4.21
CA ASN A 36 7.59 7.60 -3.25
C ASN A 36 6.09 7.77 -3.02
N ALA A 37 5.69 7.80 -1.75
CA ALA A 37 4.32 8.05 -1.34
C ALA A 37 4.19 9.35 -0.53
N THR A 38 3.13 10.11 -0.81
CA THR A 38 2.78 11.31 -0.05
C THR A 38 1.26 11.44 0.06
N PHE A 39 0.78 11.90 1.19
CA PHE A 39 -0.62 12.25 1.40
C PHE A 39 -0.71 13.68 1.93
N VAL A 40 -1.62 14.48 1.37
CA VAL A 40 -2.00 15.78 1.91
C VAL A 40 -3.51 15.91 1.81
N GLY A 41 -4.18 16.34 2.86
CA GLY A 41 -5.62 16.62 2.83
C GLY A 41 -6.11 17.24 4.12
N TYR A 42 -7.40 17.59 4.16
CA TYR A 42 -8.04 18.10 5.37
C TYR A 42 -8.95 17.01 5.94
N VAL A 43 -8.73 16.64 7.20
CA VAL A 43 -9.63 15.77 7.96
C VAL A 43 -10.32 16.61 9.01
N ASN A 44 -11.64 16.73 8.89
CA ASN A 44 -12.49 17.59 9.71
C ASN A 44 -11.97 19.03 9.84
N GLY A 45 -11.47 19.59 8.72
CA GLY A 45 -10.92 20.94 8.65
C GLY A 45 -9.47 21.10 9.11
N THR A 46 -8.85 20.06 9.68
CA THR A 46 -7.42 20.07 10.04
C THR A 46 -6.59 19.48 8.92
N GLN A 47 -5.56 20.19 8.47
CA GLN A 47 -4.64 19.66 7.46
C GLN A 47 -3.80 18.53 8.07
N ILE A 48 -3.69 17.44 7.33
CA ILE A 48 -2.84 16.30 7.64
C ILE A 48 -1.92 16.07 6.44
N GLU A 49 -0.65 15.83 6.72
CA GLU A 49 0.37 15.54 5.72
C GLU A 49 1.20 14.34 6.16
N PHE A 50 1.38 13.38 5.24
CA PHE A 50 2.31 12.27 5.40
C PHE A 50 3.29 12.31 4.24
N THR A 51 4.57 12.23 4.57
CA THR A 51 5.66 12.20 3.58
C THR A 51 6.51 10.98 3.88
N GLN A 52 6.78 10.18 2.84
CA GLN A 52 7.62 9.00 2.97
C GLN A 52 8.97 9.33 3.64
N ASN A 53 9.38 8.46 4.57
CA ASN A 53 10.57 8.58 5.41
C ASN A 53 10.57 9.74 6.43
N VAL A 54 9.50 10.55 6.50
CA VAL A 54 9.30 11.52 7.57
C VAL A 54 8.46 10.87 8.67
N GLU A 55 8.86 11.00 9.94
CA GLU A 55 8.17 10.36 11.09
C GLU A 55 7.92 8.84 10.93
N GLY A 56 8.75 8.15 10.13
CA GLY A 56 8.63 6.73 9.84
C GLY A 56 7.51 6.34 8.88
N TYR A 57 6.82 7.29 8.24
CA TYR A 57 5.82 6.98 7.23
C TYR A 57 6.44 6.24 6.04
N LYS A 58 5.76 5.19 5.58
CA LYS A 58 6.11 4.39 4.41
C LYS A 58 4.86 4.16 3.56
N GLY A 59 5.04 4.16 2.25
CA GLY A 59 4.05 3.63 1.31
C GLY A 59 4.16 2.11 1.24
N GLU A 60 3.02 1.43 1.28
CA GLU A 60 2.90 0.00 1.09
C GLU A 60 1.77 -0.30 0.10
N SER A 61 1.93 -1.38 -0.66
CA SER A 61 0.92 -1.86 -1.59
C SER A 61 0.52 -3.29 -1.26
N SER A 62 -0.76 -3.60 -1.34
CA SER A 62 -1.27 -4.96 -1.20
C SER A 62 -2.40 -5.21 -2.20
N LYS A 63 -2.83 -6.47 -2.28
CA LYS A 63 -3.92 -6.90 -3.14
C LYS A 63 -4.93 -7.68 -2.32
N ARG A 64 -6.18 -7.72 -2.79
CA ARG A 64 -7.15 -8.70 -2.30
C ARG A 64 -8.00 -9.24 -3.44
N ASP A 65 -8.12 -10.56 -3.47
CA ASP A 65 -8.92 -11.33 -4.39
C ASP A 65 -10.29 -11.71 -3.79
N SER A 66 -11.25 -11.89 -4.70
CA SER A 66 -12.50 -12.60 -4.44
C SER A 66 -12.70 -13.59 -5.59
N ILE A 67 -12.42 -14.86 -5.31
CA ILE A 67 -12.56 -15.95 -6.28
C ILE A 67 -14.02 -16.31 -6.45
N LEU A 68 -14.49 -16.25 -7.70
CA LEU A 68 -15.84 -16.64 -8.10
C LEU A 68 -15.79 -17.90 -8.98
N ASN A 69 -16.89 -18.65 -8.95
CA ASN A 69 -17.00 -19.84 -9.79
C ASN A 69 -17.26 -19.45 -11.24
N SER A 70 -16.64 -20.18 -12.18
CA SER A 70 -16.96 -20.06 -13.60
C SER A 70 -18.48 -20.23 -13.83
N PRO A 71 -19.12 -19.41 -14.67
CA PRO A 71 -18.54 -18.48 -15.65
C PRO A 71 -18.26 -17.05 -15.14
N ASP A 72 -18.48 -16.77 -13.85
CA ASP A 72 -18.28 -15.41 -13.32
C ASP A 72 -16.78 -15.07 -13.18
N LEU A 73 -16.41 -13.85 -13.59
CA LEU A 73 -15.05 -13.36 -13.42
C LEU A 73 -14.75 -13.04 -11.95
N SER A 74 -13.66 -13.58 -11.43
CA SER A 74 -13.10 -13.24 -10.12
C SER A 74 -12.66 -11.79 -10.05
N LYS A 75 -12.54 -11.22 -8.84
CA LYS A 75 -12.41 -9.77 -8.62
C LYS A 75 -11.16 -9.40 -7.83
N MET A 76 -10.32 -8.52 -8.37
CA MET A 76 -9.03 -8.12 -7.77
C MET A 76 -9.11 -6.66 -7.36
N LEU A 77 -8.73 -6.40 -6.11
CA LEU A 77 -8.64 -5.07 -5.53
C LEU A 77 -7.17 -4.74 -5.28
N TYR A 78 -6.77 -3.55 -5.69
CA TYR A 78 -5.44 -3.02 -5.47
C TYR A 78 -5.49 -1.98 -4.36
N ILE A 79 -4.59 -2.10 -3.39
CA ILE A 79 -4.60 -1.30 -2.18
C ILE A 79 -3.27 -0.58 -2.09
N SER A 80 -3.33 0.71 -1.78
CA SER A 80 -2.18 1.54 -1.43
C SER A 80 -2.39 2.16 -0.05
N GLU A 81 -1.40 2.06 0.82
CA GLU A 81 -1.47 2.50 2.21
C GLU A 81 -0.25 3.35 2.56
N MET A 82 -0.46 4.44 3.29
CA MET A 82 0.61 5.15 3.99
C MET A 82 0.41 5.01 5.49
N ARG A 83 1.42 4.46 6.16
CA ARG A 83 1.41 4.21 7.61
C ARG A 83 2.80 4.37 8.22
N SER A 84 2.86 4.55 9.54
CA SER A 84 4.11 4.65 10.30
C SER A 84 4.11 3.67 11.47
N PRO A 85 5.25 3.06 11.84
CA PRO A 85 5.37 2.32 13.10
C PRO A 85 5.40 3.25 14.33
N TYR A 86 5.58 4.56 14.14
CA TYR A 86 5.71 5.55 15.22
C TYR A 86 4.45 6.41 15.40
N ASN A 87 3.53 6.38 14.43
CA ASN A 87 2.29 7.16 14.44
C ASN A 87 1.11 6.26 14.05
N GLN A 88 0.02 6.32 14.81
CA GLN A 88 -1.18 5.51 14.53
C GLN A 88 -1.96 6.01 13.32
N ARG A 89 -1.77 7.28 12.92
CA ARG A 89 -2.46 7.82 11.76
C ARG A 89 -2.00 7.10 10.50
N ALA A 90 -2.95 6.73 9.67
CA ALA A 90 -2.70 6.07 8.39
C ALA A 90 -3.80 6.42 7.40
N VAL A 91 -3.48 6.32 6.11
CA VAL A 91 -4.45 6.45 5.02
C VAL A 91 -4.35 5.24 4.11
N LYS A 92 -5.47 4.74 3.65
CA LYS A 92 -5.54 3.62 2.71
C LYS A 92 -6.53 3.93 1.60
N LEU A 93 -6.10 3.71 0.36
CA LEU A 93 -6.93 3.82 -0.82
C LEU A 93 -6.99 2.46 -1.50
N THR A 94 -8.21 1.97 -1.72
CA THR A 94 -8.49 0.74 -2.47
C THR A 94 -9.10 1.12 -3.81
N LEU A 95 -8.59 0.52 -4.89
CA LEU A 95 -9.12 0.58 -6.24
C LEU A 95 -9.53 -0.83 -6.69
N GLY A 96 -10.69 -0.95 -7.31
CA GLY A 96 -11.14 -2.23 -7.86
C GLY A 96 -12.55 -2.14 -8.43
N ALA A 97 -13.16 -3.19 -8.95
CA ALA A 97 -12.62 -4.54 -9.05
C ALA A 97 -12.21 -4.89 -10.48
N LEU A 98 -10.92 -5.23 -10.67
CA LEU A 98 -10.45 -5.82 -11.91
C LEU A 98 -11.00 -7.25 -12.03
N GLY A 99 -11.71 -7.55 -13.12
CA GLY A 99 -12.25 -8.88 -13.39
C GLY A 99 -11.26 -9.80 -14.11
N TRP A 100 -11.05 -11.03 -13.62
CA TRP A 100 -10.25 -12.04 -14.33
C TRP A 100 -10.83 -13.45 -14.21
N ASP A 101 -10.47 -14.31 -15.15
CA ASP A 101 -10.82 -15.74 -15.11
C ASP A 101 -9.82 -16.50 -14.24
N ALA A 102 -10.25 -16.84 -13.01
CA ALA A 102 -9.44 -17.59 -12.05
C ALA A 102 -9.23 -19.06 -12.44
N SER A 103 -10.01 -19.59 -13.39
CA SER A 103 -9.81 -20.94 -13.92
C SER A 103 -8.67 -21.00 -14.96
N ALA A 104 -8.42 -19.87 -15.62
CA ALA A 104 -7.34 -19.72 -16.60
C ALA A 104 -6.03 -19.22 -15.98
N ASN A 105 -6.10 -18.32 -15.00
CA ASN A 105 -4.92 -17.75 -14.33
C ASN A 105 -5.16 -17.59 -12.83
N THR A 106 -4.16 -17.90 -12.00
CA THR A 106 -4.26 -17.74 -10.54
C THR A 106 -4.44 -16.28 -10.11
N GLU A 107 -3.93 -15.33 -10.91
CA GLU A 107 -4.05 -13.89 -10.69
C GLU A 107 -4.19 -13.16 -12.04
N PRO A 108 -4.62 -11.88 -12.06
CA PRO A 108 -4.58 -11.06 -13.27
C PRO A 108 -3.19 -10.98 -13.88
N THR A 109 -3.11 -10.99 -15.21
CA THR A 109 -1.84 -10.82 -15.92
C THR A 109 -1.36 -9.36 -15.82
N LEU A 110 -0.05 -9.14 -16.05
CA LEU A 110 0.51 -7.79 -16.11
C LEU A 110 -0.21 -6.88 -17.11
N THR A 111 -0.60 -7.43 -18.27
CA THR A 111 -1.38 -6.69 -19.27
C THR A 111 -2.74 -6.27 -18.70
N MET A 112 -3.46 -7.18 -18.04
CA MET A 112 -4.75 -6.85 -17.42
C MET A 112 -4.60 -5.79 -16.34
N PHE A 113 -3.58 -5.89 -15.49
CA PHE A 113 -3.25 -4.87 -14.49
C PHE A 113 -2.99 -3.51 -15.14
N ASN A 114 -2.15 -3.48 -16.18
CA ASN A 114 -1.78 -2.23 -16.83
C ASN A 114 -2.97 -1.57 -17.51
N ASP A 115 -3.76 -2.34 -18.26
CA ASP A 115 -4.96 -1.87 -18.96
C ASP A 115 -6.03 -1.39 -17.98
N PHE A 116 -6.20 -2.08 -16.85
CA PHE A 116 -7.14 -1.68 -15.81
C PHE A 116 -6.78 -0.32 -15.19
N ASN A 117 -5.52 -0.10 -14.84
CA ASN A 117 -5.08 1.18 -14.28
C ASN A 117 -5.12 2.31 -15.32
N LEU A 118 -4.79 2.02 -16.58
CA LEU A 118 -4.84 3.00 -17.66
C LEU A 118 -6.27 3.42 -18.00
N SER A 119 -7.19 2.47 -18.15
CA SER A 119 -8.59 2.71 -18.52
C SER A 119 -9.39 3.50 -17.48
N ASN A 120 -8.97 3.44 -16.21
CA ASN A 120 -9.62 4.12 -15.11
C ASN A 120 -8.91 5.43 -14.71
N SER A 121 -7.78 5.75 -15.35
CA SER A 121 -7.02 6.99 -15.10
C SER A 121 -7.75 8.22 -15.65
N ALA A 122 -7.68 9.32 -14.90
CA ALA A 122 -8.30 10.61 -15.18
C ALA A 122 -9.83 10.57 -15.35
N VAL A 123 -10.47 9.51 -14.84
CA VAL A 123 -11.94 9.36 -14.81
C VAL A 123 -12.45 9.50 -13.37
N ALA A 124 -13.64 10.06 -13.21
CA ALA A 124 -14.32 10.09 -11.91
C ALA A 124 -14.79 8.68 -11.54
N LEU A 125 -14.33 8.17 -10.41
CA LEU A 125 -14.71 6.87 -9.89
C LEU A 125 -15.71 7.00 -8.73
N PRO A 126 -16.72 6.11 -8.69
CA PRO A 126 -17.66 6.07 -7.56
C PRO A 126 -16.98 5.49 -6.33
N PHE A 127 -17.41 5.94 -5.15
CA PHE A 127 -17.09 5.24 -3.90
C PHE A 127 -17.91 3.94 -3.79
N LYS A 128 -17.28 2.88 -3.30
CA LYS A 128 -17.89 1.55 -3.14
C LYS A 128 -17.69 1.03 -1.72
N ASN A 129 -18.63 0.21 -1.27
CA ASN A 129 -18.48 -0.55 -0.03
C ASN A 129 -17.70 -1.83 -0.33
N TRP A 130 -17.09 -2.41 0.70
CA TRP A 130 -16.41 -3.70 0.58
C TRP A 130 -17.31 -4.77 -0.05
N SER A 131 -18.54 -4.87 0.44
CA SER A 131 -19.53 -5.86 -0.02
C SER A 131 -19.93 -5.70 -1.48
N THR A 132 -19.77 -4.50 -2.05
CA THR A 132 -20.10 -4.26 -3.45
C THR A 132 -18.92 -4.52 -4.37
N PHE A 133 -17.66 -4.37 -3.93
CA PHE A 133 -16.47 -4.72 -4.72
C PHE A 133 -16.40 -6.19 -5.15
N THR A 134 -16.81 -7.10 -4.27
CA THR A 134 -16.62 -8.54 -4.47
C THR A 134 -17.81 -9.22 -5.17
N ASN A 135 -18.77 -8.45 -5.67
CA ASN A 135 -19.94 -8.97 -6.37
C ASN A 135 -19.61 -9.25 -7.86
N PRO A 136 -20.09 -10.36 -8.47
CA PRO A 136 -19.91 -10.65 -9.90
C PRO A 136 -20.28 -9.47 -10.82
N VAL A 137 -21.36 -8.74 -10.52
CA VAL A 137 -21.81 -7.57 -11.31
C VAL A 137 -21.21 -6.24 -10.84
N SER A 138 -20.15 -6.26 -10.03
CA SER A 138 -19.53 -5.05 -9.51
C SER A 138 -18.78 -4.26 -10.58
N ASP A 139 -19.09 -2.97 -10.67
CA ASP A 139 -18.32 -1.97 -11.40
C ASP A 139 -17.10 -1.50 -10.63
N VAL A 140 -16.16 -0.90 -11.36
CA VAL A 140 -15.01 -0.20 -10.81
C VAL A 140 -15.40 0.94 -9.86
N GLY A 141 -14.60 1.15 -8.83
CA GLY A 141 -14.76 2.19 -7.84
C GLY A 141 -13.60 2.24 -6.85
N VAL A 142 -13.74 3.11 -5.85
CA VAL A 142 -12.73 3.34 -4.83
C VAL A 142 -13.31 3.22 -3.42
N GLN A 143 -12.45 2.91 -2.46
CA GLN A 143 -12.76 3.05 -1.04
C GLN A 143 -11.58 3.68 -0.34
N PHE A 144 -11.87 4.62 0.54
CA PHE A 144 -10.89 5.29 1.35
C PHE A 144 -11.08 4.92 2.82
N GLU A 145 -9.97 4.62 3.48
CA GLU A 145 -9.91 4.45 4.92
C GLU A 145 -8.92 5.45 5.52
N TYR A 146 -9.31 6.03 6.65
CA TYR A 146 -8.46 6.87 7.48
C TYR A 146 -8.36 6.25 8.86
N THR A 147 -7.14 6.11 9.38
CA THR A 147 -6.90 5.75 10.77
C THR A 147 -6.53 7.02 11.54
N ASP A 148 -7.21 7.30 12.64
CA ASP A 148 -6.96 8.48 13.46
C ASP A 148 -5.80 8.27 14.46
N GLN A 149 -5.51 9.33 15.24
CA GLN A 149 -4.42 9.30 16.23
C GLN A 149 -4.66 8.32 17.39
N SER A 150 -5.91 7.91 17.60
CA SER A 150 -6.31 6.95 18.62
C SER A 150 -6.44 5.53 18.05
N GLY A 151 -6.09 5.32 16.78
CA GLY A 151 -6.12 4.03 16.12
C GLY A 151 -7.50 3.61 15.61
N ASN A 152 -8.50 4.51 15.64
CA ASN A 152 -9.81 4.17 15.09
C ASN A 152 -9.79 4.26 13.57
N ILE A 153 -10.44 3.29 12.93
CA ILE A 153 -10.55 3.20 11.48
C ILE A 153 -11.88 3.80 11.04
N TRP A 154 -11.81 4.71 10.08
CA TRP A 154 -12.93 5.42 9.48
C TRP A 154 -12.98 5.09 7.99
N ILE A 155 -14.13 4.65 7.48
CA ILE A 155 -14.27 4.09 6.13
C ILE A 155 -15.30 4.88 5.32
N SER A 156 -14.99 5.20 4.07
CA SER A 156 -15.93 5.83 3.13
C SER A 156 -17.11 4.93 2.79
N ARG A 157 -18.31 5.48 2.61
CA ARG A 157 -19.52 4.72 2.24
C ARG A 157 -19.99 5.05 0.84
N GLN A 158 -20.47 4.04 0.12
CA GLN A 158 -21.05 4.20 -1.22
C GLN A 158 -22.30 5.09 -1.23
N SER A 159 -23.07 5.13 -0.13
CA SER A 159 -24.33 5.86 -0.04
C SER A 159 -24.18 7.37 0.10
N ASP A 160 -22.99 7.89 0.43
CA ASP A 160 -22.82 9.32 0.67
C ASP A 160 -22.77 10.09 -0.66
N LEU A 161 -23.57 11.16 -0.73
CA LEU A 161 -23.68 12.02 -1.91
C LEU A 161 -22.53 13.03 -1.98
N GLY A 162 -22.20 13.46 -3.21
CA GLY A 162 -21.24 14.55 -3.44
C GLY A 162 -19.77 14.18 -3.23
N GLN A 163 -19.48 12.89 -3.06
CA GLN A 163 -18.11 12.41 -3.01
C GLN A 163 -17.47 12.42 -4.39
N THR A 164 -16.19 12.74 -4.45
CA THR A 164 -15.42 12.75 -5.69
C THR A 164 -14.14 11.98 -5.50
N ALA A 165 -13.76 11.20 -6.50
CA ALA A 165 -12.47 10.54 -6.56
C ALA A 165 -12.03 10.42 -8.02
N THR A 166 -10.81 10.84 -8.29
CA THR A 166 -10.17 10.71 -9.59
C THR A 166 -8.72 10.35 -9.32
N PHE A 167 -8.22 9.33 -9.99
CA PHE A 167 -6.80 9.03 -9.96
C PHE A 167 -6.20 9.25 -11.34
N THR A 168 -4.97 9.74 -11.37
CA THR A 168 -4.21 9.99 -12.58
C THR A 168 -3.00 9.07 -12.55
N LEU A 169 -2.88 8.22 -13.56
CA LEU A 169 -1.71 7.39 -13.77
C LEU A 169 -0.51 8.30 -14.08
N ILE A 170 0.58 8.11 -13.33
CA ILE A 170 1.85 8.82 -13.52
C ILE A 170 2.75 7.98 -14.42
N LYS A 171 2.92 6.70 -14.08
CA LYS A 171 3.83 5.79 -14.79
C LYS A 171 3.51 4.34 -14.45
N GLN A 172 3.72 3.45 -15.42
CA GLN A 172 3.83 2.02 -15.19
C GLN A 172 5.28 1.58 -15.36
N ALA A 173 5.78 0.80 -14.41
CA ALA A 173 7.17 0.36 -14.40
C ALA A 173 7.33 -0.92 -13.60
N SER A 174 8.37 -1.68 -13.93
CA SER A 174 8.71 -2.93 -13.26
C SER A 174 10.12 -2.84 -12.70
N ASP A 175 10.35 -3.55 -11.60
CA ASP A 175 11.68 -3.84 -11.09
C ASP A 175 11.79 -5.30 -10.65
N ASN A 176 12.92 -5.68 -10.04
CA ASN A 176 13.15 -7.06 -9.61
C ASN A 176 12.20 -7.55 -8.51
N THR A 177 11.37 -6.68 -7.95
CA THR A 177 10.44 -6.98 -6.86
C THR A 177 8.98 -6.97 -7.30
N GLY A 178 8.65 -6.47 -8.50
CA GLY A 178 7.32 -6.57 -9.09
C GLY A 178 6.99 -5.48 -10.11
N ASP A 179 5.72 -5.42 -10.47
CA ASP A 179 5.18 -4.47 -11.45
C ASP A 179 4.29 -3.43 -10.76
N TYR A 180 4.45 -2.18 -11.14
CA TYR A 180 3.90 -1.04 -10.42
C TYR A 180 3.12 -0.10 -11.35
N SER A 181 1.98 0.39 -10.85
CA SER A 181 1.25 1.53 -11.42
C SER A 181 1.31 2.69 -10.43
N LEU A 182 2.14 3.69 -10.70
CA LEU A 182 2.28 4.90 -9.90
C LEU A 182 1.14 5.85 -10.26
N PHE A 183 0.51 6.45 -9.25
CA PHE A 183 -0.66 7.30 -9.44
C PHE A 183 -0.67 8.51 -8.49
N GLU A 184 -1.45 9.52 -8.86
CA GLU A 184 -1.94 10.57 -7.96
C GLU A 184 -3.47 10.52 -7.89
N ALA A 185 -4.02 10.25 -6.71
CA ALA A 185 -5.46 10.27 -6.45
C ALA A 185 -5.85 11.59 -5.79
N ASN A 186 -6.85 12.26 -6.35
CA ASN A 186 -7.49 13.45 -5.78
C ASN A 186 -8.92 13.09 -5.41
N PHE A 187 -9.31 13.33 -4.16
CA PHE A 187 -10.64 12.93 -3.69
C PHE A 187 -11.16 13.81 -2.54
N SER A 188 -12.47 13.76 -2.34
CA SER A 188 -13.17 14.30 -1.18
C SER A 188 -14.33 13.38 -0.83
N CYS A 189 -14.42 12.98 0.43
CA CYS A 189 -15.39 12.00 0.89
C CYS A 189 -15.77 12.20 2.36
N LYS A 190 -16.81 11.48 2.78
CA LYS A 190 -17.14 11.32 4.19
C LYS A 190 -16.74 9.91 4.62
N VAL A 191 -16.10 9.80 5.76
CA VAL A 191 -15.70 8.52 6.35
C VAL A 191 -16.43 8.29 7.66
N TRP A 192 -16.72 7.04 7.98
CA TRP A 192 -17.55 6.66 9.10
C TRP A 192 -16.90 5.60 9.98
N ARG A 193 -17.21 5.63 11.26
CA ARG A 193 -16.97 4.53 12.18
C ARG A 193 -18.20 4.27 13.03
N TYR A 194 -18.36 3.04 13.49
CA TYR A 194 -19.33 2.70 14.51
C TYR A 194 -18.68 2.79 15.89
N ASN A 195 -19.19 3.65 16.77
CA ASN A 195 -18.70 3.75 18.14
C ASN A 195 -19.48 2.78 19.05
N VAL A 196 -18.80 1.73 19.51
CA VAL A 196 -19.40 0.68 20.35
C VAL A 196 -19.83 1.16 21.74
N GLN A 197 -19.26 2.26 22.25
CA GLN A 197 -19.59 2.80 23.58
C GLN A 197 -20.87 3.63 23.55
N THR A 198 -21.03 4.45 22.50
CA THR A 198 -22.21 5.30 22.33
C THR A 198 -23.32 4.61 21.51
N GLN A 199 -22.99 3.49 20.86
CA GLN A 199 -23.84 2.78 19.90
C GLN A 199 -24.31 3.65 18.72
N LEU A 200 -23.51 4.66 18.36
CA LEU A 200 -23.81 5.60 17.29
C LEU A 200 -22.75 5.54 16.19
N ASP A 201 -23.21 5.82 14.97
CA ASP A 201 -22.34 6.12 13.84
C ASP A 201 -21.77 7.52 13.99
N GLU A 202 -20.46 7.63 13.83
CA GLU A 202 -19.75 8.90 13.79
C GLU A 202 -19.14 9.09 12.41
N SER A 203 -19.00 10.35 11.98
CA SER A 203 -18.42 10.67 10.68
C SER A 203 -17.38 11.78 10.75
N LEU A 204 -16.41 11.73 9.84
CA LEU A 204 -15.46 12.80 9.57
C LEU A 204 -15.52 13.16 8.09
N ASN A 205 -15.32 14.45 7.78
CA ASN A 205 -15.16 14.90 6.41
C ASN A 205 -13.70 14.87 6.02
N VAL A 206 -13.41 14.36 4.83
CA VAL A 206 -12.09 14.37 4.20
C VAL A 206 -12.20 15.19 2.93
N SER A 207 -11.49 16.31 2.86
CA SER A 207 -11.57 17.23 1.72
C SER A 207 -10.21 17.59 1.16
N ASN A 208 -10.20 17.89 -0.15
CA ASN A 208 -9.01 18.24 -0.93
C ASN A 208 -7.85 17.25 -0.70
N ALA A 209 -8.18 15.97 -0.58
CA ALA A 209 -7.20 14.94 -0.32
C ALA A 209 -6.46 14.59 -1.61
N LYS A 210 -5.14 14.52 -1.52
CA LYS A 210 -4.22 14.12 -2.58
C LYS A 210 -3.32 13.01 -2.04
N LEU A 211 -3.39 11.85 -2.66
CA LEU A 211 -2.51 10.71 -2.38
C LEU A 211 -1.66 10.43 -3.63
N ARG A 212 -0.35 10.59 -3.53
CA ARG A 212 0.60 10.01 -4.49
C ARG A 212 1.10 8.70 -3.94
N ALA A 213 0.94 7.63 -4.69
CA ALA A 213 1.39 6.31 -4.28
C ALA A 213 1.46 5.36 -5.48
N TRP A 214 1.45 4.05 -5.23
CA TRP A 214 1.46 3.03 -6.27
C TRP A 214 0.53 1.87 -5.92
N PHE A 215 0.02 1.23 -6.96
CA PHE A 215 -0.50 -0.14 -6.91
C PHE A 215 0.58 -1.09 -7.39
N LYS A 216 0.52 -2.33 -6.90
CA LYS A 216 1.45 -3.39 -7.28
C LYS A 216 0.67 -4.58 -7.80
N ASN A 217 1.09 -5.12 -8.95
CA ASN A 217 0.59 -6.38 -9.48
C ASN A 217 1.17 -7.57 -8.74
#